data_AF-A0A8S3ZJY6-F1
#
_entry.id   AF-A0A8S3ZJY6-F1
#
_cell.length_a   1.000
_cell.length_b   1.000
_cell.length_c   1.000
_cell.angle_alpha   90.00
_cell.angle_beta   90.00
_cell.angle_gamma   90.00
#
_symmetry.space_group_name_H-M   'P 1'
#
loop_
_entity.id
_entity.type
_entity.pdbx_description
1 polymer ?
#
loop_
_entity_poly.entity_id
_entity_poly.type
_entity_poly.pdbx_seq_one_letter_code
_entity_poly.pdbx_strand_id
1 'polypeptide(L)'
;LQTPPTLAGPTASNTLLTNAEKVHQNLVKGPASLVNHDGHLYASTVDNKIFDLASCPPRLIADLSPPGCLDIYSCGQLTSLRLDPATKTLLALDTYRGLFVVQPET
;
A
#
# COMPACT_ATOMS: atom_id res chain seq x y z
N LEU A 1 27.35 -26.55 -26.52
CA LEU A 1 26.28 -26.02 -25.64
C LEU A 1 25.00 -25.98 -26.45
N GLN A 2 23.90 -26.50 -25.91
CA GLN A 2 22.60 -26.52 -26.60
C GLN A 2 21.95 -25.14 -26.48
N THR A 3 21.33 -24.65 -27.54
CA THR A 3 20.63 -23.36 -27.54
C THR A 3 19.36 -23.46 -26.69
N PRO A 4 19.06 -22.47 -25.82
CA PRO A 4 17.82 -22.46 -25.05
C PRO A 4 16.60 -22.52 -25.97
N PRO A 5 15.54 -23.25 -25.58
CA PRO A 5 14.30 -23.31 -26.35
C PRO A 5 13.59 -21.95 -26.35
N THR A 6 12.90 -21.66 -27.46
CA THR A 6 12.04 -20.47 -27.56
C THR A 6 10.85 -20.59 -26.61
N LEU A 7 10.64 -19.56 -25.80
CA LEU A 7 9.47 -19.43 -24.94
C LEU A 7 8.23 -19.10 -25.77
N ALA A 8 7.18 -19.91 -25.69
CA ALA A 8 5.96 -19.76 -26.50
C ALA A 8 4.72 -20.29 -25.76
N GLY A 9 3.52 -19.86 -26.18
CA GLY A 9 2.27 -20.27 -25.53
C GLY A 9 2.24 -19.85 -24.04
N PRO A 10 1.94 -20.76 -23.10
CA PRO A 10 1.90 -20.45 -21.67
C PRO A 10 3.24 -20.00 -21.06
N THR A 11 4.37 -20.29 -21.72
CA THR A 11 5.69 -19.88 -21.25
C THR A 11 6.21 -18.62 -21.96
N ALA A 12 5.44 -18.07 -22.91
CA ALA A 12 5.79 -16.82 -23.57
C ALA A 12 6.03 -15.70 -22.56
N SER A 13 6.91 -14.77 -22.91
CA SER A 13 7.24 -13.63 -22.03
C SER A 13 5.98 -12.82 -21.68
N ASN A 14 5.76 -12.60 -20.38
CA ASN A 14 4.69 -11.74 -19.90
C ASN A 14 5.20 -10.30 -19.78
N THR A 15 4.72 -9.43 -20.66
CA THR A 15 5.12 -8.01 -20.74
C THR A 15 4.13 -7.07 -20.05
N LEU A 16 3.08 -7.58 -19.39
CA LEU A 16 2.04 -6.75 -18.76
C LEU A 16 2.63 -5.75 -17.76
N LEU A 17 3.53 -6.21 -16.88
CA LEU A 17 4.19 -5.33 -15.89
C LEU A 17 5.23 -4.41 -16.53
N THR A 18 5.88 -4.85 -17.61
CA THR A 18 6.86 -4.02 -18.36
C THR A 18 6.18 -2.84 -19.04
N ASN A 19 4.96 -3.05 -19.54
CA ASN A 19 4.16 -2.04 -20.24
C ASN A 19 3.24 -1.25 -19.29
N ALA A 20 3.23 -1.55 -18.00
CA ALA A 20 2.42 -0.85 -17.02
C ALA A 20 2.97 0.55 -16.73
N GLU A 21 2.09 1.49 -16.42
CA GLU A 21 2.47 2.82 -15.97
C GLU A 21 2.91 2.80 -14.50
N LYS A 22 3.98 3.53 -14.18
CA LYS A 22 4.39 3.81 -12.82
C LYS A 22 3.77 5.11 -12.35
N VAL A 23 2.77 5.02 -11.48
CA VAL A 23 2.15 6.19 -10.83
C VAL A 23 2.82 6.48 -9.49
N HIS A 24 2.77 7.75 -9.05
CA HIS A 24 3.21 8.20 -7.72
C HIS A 24 4.67 7.87 -7.37
N GLN A 25 5.53 7.78 -8.39
CA GLN A 25 6.92 7.43 -8.20
C GLN A 25 7.62 8.44 -7.27
N ASN A 26 8.27 7.93 -6.22
CA ASN A 26 8.92 8.69 -5.15
C ASN A 26 7.98 9.54 -4.27
N LEU A 27 6.66 9.41 -4.42
CA LEU A 27 5.67 10.12 -3.59
C LEU A 27 5.13 9.26 -2.44
N VAL A 28 5.15 7.94 -2.59
CA VAL A 28 4.64 6.97 -1.60
C VAL A 28 5.73 5.95 -1.30
N LYS A 29 6.01 5.74 -0.01
CA LYS A 29 7.10 4.86 0.43
C LYS A 29 6.57 3.47 0.76
N GLY A 30 6.88 2.49 -0.09
CA GLY A 30 6.59 1.08 0.17
C GLY A 30 5.14 0.80 0.59
N PRO A 31 4.17 0.91 -0.33
CA PRO A 31 2.79 0.52 -0.03
C PRO A 31 2.74 -0.95 0.39
N ALA A 32 2.21 -1.23 1.58
CA ALA A 32 2.18 -2.55 2.21
C ALA A 32 0.82 -3.24 2.04
N SER A 33 -0.27 -2.47 2.06
CA SER A 33 -1.62 -2.98 1.87
C SER A 33 -2.46 -1.96 1.10
N LEU A 34 -3.37 -2.46 0.26
CA LEU A 34 -4.27 -1.64 -0.55
C LEU A 34 -5.72 -2.00 -0.24
N VAL A 35 -6.60 -1.00 -0.22
CA VAL A 35 -8.05 -1.19 -0.17
C VAL A 35 -8.74 -0.15 -1.06
N ASN A 36 -9.67 -0.62 -1.89
CA ASN A 36 -10.49 0.24 -2.74
C ASN A 36 -11.88 0.40 -2.13
N HIS A 37 -12.39 1.63 -2.10
CA HIS A 37 -13.77 1.93 -1.70
C HIS A 37 -14.22 3.25 -2.35
N ASP A 38 -15.40 3.24 -2.98
CA ASP A 38 -16.08 4.44 -3.49
C ASP A 38 -15.21 5.34 -4.38
N GLY A 39 -14.42 4.73 -5.26
CA GLY A 39 -13.55 5.46 -6.19
C GLY A 39 -12.21 5.89 -5.58
N HIS A 40 -12.00 5.67 -4.29
CA HIS A 40 -10.71 5.88 -3.61
C HIS A 40 -9.87 4.60 -3.60
N LEU A 41 -8.56 4.78 -3.57
CA LEU A 41 -7.60 3.68 -3.42
C LEU A 41 -6.67 4.00 -2.25
N TYR A 42 -6.98 3.44 -1.09
CA TYR A 42 -6.18 3.67 0.11
C TYR A 42 -5.00 2.71 0.19
N ALA A 43 -3.87 3.22 0.67
CA ALA A 43 -2.65 2.44 0.87
C ALA A 43 -2.05 2.71 2.25
N SER A 44 -1.78 1.65 3.02
CA SER A 44 -0.85 1.76 4.15
C SER A 44 0.59 1.64 3.66
N THR A 45 1.51 2.33 4.32
CA THR A 45 2.91 2.45 3.91
C THR A 45 3.85 2.02 5.02
N VAL A 46 5.07 1.60 4.65
CA VAL A 46 6.09 1.15 5.61
C VAL A 46 6.60 2.25 6.53
N ASP A 47 6.37 3.52 6.21
CA ASP A 47 6.64 4.66 7.10
C ASP A 47 5.39 5.09 7.88
N ASN A 48 4.49 4.15 8.16
CA ASN A 48 3.34 4.26 9.05
C ASN A 48 2.32 5.33 8.67
N LYS A 49 2.20 5.63 7.37
CA LYS A 49 1.19 6.54 6.83
C LYS A 49 0.12 5.80 6.04
N ILE A 50 -1.04 6.42 5.92
CA ILE A 50 -2.13 5.98 5.05
C ILE A 50 -2.38 7.09 4.03
N PHE A 51 -2.32 6.73 2.75
CA PHE A 51 -2.58 7.65 1.63
C PHE A 51 -3.82 7.21 0.85
N ASP A 52 -4.52 8.15 0.26
CA ASP A 52 -5.43 7.93 -0.86
C ASP A 52 -4.69 8.20 -2.17
N LEU A 53 -4.53 7.15 -2.97
CA LEU A 53 -3.79 7.10 -4.23
C LEU A 53 -4.66 7.43 -5.45
N ALA A 54 -5.97 7.62 -5.29
CA ALA A 54 -6.85 8.00 -6.40
C ALA A 54 -6.58 9.43 -6.89
N SER A 55 -6.01 10.27 -6.03
CA SER A 55 -5.55 11.62 -6.36
C SER A 55 -4.10 11.64 -6.83
N CYS A 56 -3.77 12.60 -7.70
CA CYS A 56 -2.40 12.93 -8.08
C CYS A 56 -2.15 14.42 -7.81
N PRO A 57 -1.30 14.78 -6.81
CA PRO A 57 -0.49 13.89 -5.97
C PRO A 57 -1.33 13.08 -4.96
N PRO A 58 -0.79 11.99 -4.38
CA PRO A 58 -1.46 11.22 -3.33
C PRO A 58 -1.83 12.09 -2.13
N ARG A 59 -3.03 11.90 -1.59
CA ARG A 59 -3.51 12.62 -0.40
C ARG A 59 -3.18 11.84 0.86
N LEU A 60 -2.54 12.48 1.84
CA LEU A 60 -2.33 11.89 3.16
C LEU A 60 -3.66 11.84 3.92
N ILE A 61 -4.04 10.66 4.41
CA ILE A 61 -5.26 10.44 5.20
C ILE A 61 -4.93 10.37 6.69
N ALA A 62 -3.84 9.68 7.03
CA ALA A 62 -3.39 9.60 8.41
C ALA A 62 -1.88 9.39 8.47
N ASP A 63 -1.22 10.06 9.40
CA ASP A 63 0.13 9.73 9.83
C ASP A 63 0.05 9.06 11.21
N LEU A 64 0.32 7.76 11.25
CA LEU A 64 0.33 6.96 12.47
C LEU A 64 1.75 6.81 13.02
N SER A 65 2.74 7.57 12.53
CA SER A 65 4.12 7.49 13.01
C SER A 65 4.23 8.04 14.44
N PRO A 66 4.77 7.27 15.40
CA PRO A 66 5.08 7.79 16.72
C PRO A 66 6.19 8.84 16.63
N PRO A 67 6.10 9.96 17.37
CA PRO A 67 7.16 10.95 17.41
C PRO A 67 8.41 10.38 18.11
N GLY A 68 9.59 10.62 17.53
CA GLY A 68 10.87 10.29 18.16
C GLY A 68 11.19 8.79 18.26
N CYS A 69 10.49 7.94 17.51
CA CYS A 69 10.82 6.51 17.46
C CYS A 69 12.15 6.26 16.70
N LEU A 70 12.84 5.17 17.04
CA LEU A 70 14.21 4.91 16.55
C LEU A 70 14.34 3.61 15.76
N ASP A 71 13.49 2.62 16.05
CA ASP A 71 13.54 1.29 15.46
C ASP A 71 12.13 0.79 15.15
N ILE A 72 12.03 -0.37 14.49
CA ILE A 72 10.74 -0.91 14.07
C ILE A 72 9.82 -1.27 15.25
N TYR A 73 10.38 -1.64 16.40
CA TYR A 73 9.63 -2.01 17.59
C TYR A 73 8.97 -0.78 18.24
N SER A 74 9.68 0.34 18.26
CA SER A 74 9.20 1.63 18.78
C SER A 74 8.37 2.42 17.76
N CYS A 75 8.72 2.36 16.48
CA CYS A 75 8.00 3.04 15.40
C CYS A 75 6.72 2.31 15.00
N GLY A 76 6.68 0.99 15.18
CA GLY A 76 5.63 0.16 14.59
C GLY A 76 5.85 -0.08 13.10
N GLN A 77 5.00 -0.96 12.55
CA GLN A 77 4.97 -1.23 11.13
C GLN A 77 3.54 -1.55 10.70
N LEU A 78 2.92 -0.65 9.93
CA LEU A 78 1.65 -0.93 9.27
C LEU A 78 1.81 -2.02 8.21
N THR A 79 1.04 -3.10 8.35
CA THR A 79 1.12 -4.28 7.46
C THR A 79 -0.19 -4.59 6.75
N SER A 80 -1.33 -4.18 7.33
CA SER A 80 -2.64 -4.44 6.72
C SER A 80 -3.55 -3.22 6.84
N LEU A 81 -4.35 -3.01 5.80
CA LEU A 81 -5.41 -1.99 5.75
C LEU A 81 -6.66 -2.64 5.18
N ARG A 82 -7.78 -2.58 5.91
CA ARG A 82 -9.06 -3.14 5.48
C ARG A 82 -10.17 -2.14 5.71
N LEU A 83 -11.23 -2.22 4.92
CA LEU A 83 -12.45 -1.47 5.17
C LEU A 83 -13.32 -2.26 6.14
N ASP A 84 -13.81 -1.61 7.20
CA ASP A 84 -14.90 -2.15 7.99
C ASP A 84 -16.20 -2.09 7.15
N PRO A 85 -16.83 -3.23 6.82
CA PRO A 85 -18.03 -3.25 6.00
C PRO A 85 -19.22 -2.54 6.66
N ALA A 86 -19.28 -2.47 8.00
CA ALA A 86 -20.39 -1.88 8.74
C ALA A 86 -20.26 -0.36 8.87
N THR A 87 -19.06 0.13 9.25
CA THR A 87 -18.83 1.55 9.54
C THR A 87 -18.21 2.33 8.38
N LYS A 88 -17.69 1.63 7.37
CA LYS A 88 -16.90 2.21 6.25
C LYS A 88 -15.62 2.92 6.71
N THR A 89 -15.15 2.63 7.92
CA THR A 89 -13.85 3.10 8.40
C THR A 89 -12.73 2.21 7.89
N LEU A 90 -11.51 2.75 7.92
CA LEU A 90 -10.30 1.99 7.64
C LEU A 90 -9.78 1.37 8.94
N LEU A 91 -9.64 0.04 8.94
CA LEU A 91 -8.98 -0.72 9.99
C LEU A 91 -7.52 -0.94 9.58
N ALA A 92 -6.59 -0.31 10.31
CA ALA A 92 -5.16 -0.37 10.04
C ALA A 92 -4.47 -1.22 11.12
N LEU A 93 -3.82 -2.31 10.70
CA LEU A 93 -3.07 -3.20 11.59
C LEU A 93 -1.59 -2.82 11.59
N ASP A 94 -1.07 -2.55 12.77
CA ASP A 94 0.35 -2.39 13.07
C ASP A 94 0.87 -3.62 13.81
N THR A 95 1.99 -4.16 13.35
CA THR A 95 2.63 -5.35 13.94
C THR A 95 2.93 -5.23 15.43
N TYR A 96 3.32 -4.03 15.88
CA TYR A 96 3.80 -3.80 17.26
C TYR A 96 2.81 -3.00 18.10
N ARG A 97 1.91 -2.26 17.46
CA ARG A 97 1.00 -1.32 18.13
C ARG A 97 -0.47 -1.71 18.05
N GLY A 98 -0.79 -2.83 17.39
CA GLY A 98 -2.14 -3.37 17.34
C GLY A 98 -3.00 -2.73 16.26
N LEU A 99 -4.31 -2.61 16.54
CA LEU A 99 -5.31 -2.19 15.55
C LEU A 99 -5.70 -0.73 15.76
N PHE A 100 -5.70 0.04 14.68
CA PHE A 100 -6.19 1.42 14.62
C PHE A 100 -7.46 1.49 13.78
N VAL A 101 -8.39 2.36 14.18
CA VAL A 101 -9.54 2.77 13.37
C VAL A 101 -9.24 4.16 12.83
N VAL A 102 -9.32 4.32 11.51
CA VAL A 102 -9.04 5.56 10.80
C VAL A 102 -10.26 5.92 9.99
N GLN A 103 -10.77 7.14 10.17
CA GLN A 103 -11.82 7.65 9.33
C GLN A 103 -11.19 8.12 8.01
N PRO A 104 -11.51 7.51 6.85
CA PRO A 104 -11.20 8.15 5.58
C PRO A 104 -12.03 9.42 5.52
N GLU A 105 -11.40 10.59 5.58
CA GLU A 105 -12.10 11.87 5.55
C GLU A 105 -13.07 11.95 4.35
N THR A 106 -14.30 12.43 4.60
CA THR A 106 -15.35 12.73 3.62
C THR A 106 -14.91 13.74 2.57
#